data_AF-A0A7C4GS72-F1
#
_entry.id   AF-A0A7C4GS72-F1
#
_cell.length_a   1.000
_cell.length_b   1.000
_cell.length_c   1.000
_cell.angle_alpha   90.00
_cell.angle_beta   90.00
_cell.angle_gamma   90.00
#
_symmetry.space_group_name_H-M   'P 1'
#
loop_
_entity.id
_entity.type
_entity.pdbx_description
1 polymer ?
#
loop_
_entity_poly.entity_id
_entity_poly.type
_entity_poly.pdbx_seq_one_letter_code
_entity_poly.pdbx_strand_id
1 'polypeptide(L)'
;MSDSVLMPEDKIYWGRAIGGCILGLLTTIFRLDRFGSIVAIIIAITVYFVSTIVLRVLIDSETRATLGRKLYLTGSGTYGALWLLTWIFSHNLM
;
A
#
# COMPACT_ATOMS: atom_id res chain seq x y z
N MET A 1 -6.43 -31.23 -5.33
CA MET A 1 -5.84 -30.00 -5.91
C MET A 1 -6.57 -28.86 -5.25
N SER A 2 -6.04 -28.34 -4.15
CA SER A 2 -6.71 -27.32 -3.35
C SER A 2 -6.60 -26.00 -4.10
N ASP A 3 -7.70 -25.53 -4.68
CA ASP A 3 -7.80 -24.14 -5.10
C ASP A 3 -7.51 -23.28 -3.87
N SER A 4 -6.32 -22.69 -3.83
CA SER A 4 -5.96 -21.70 -2.82
C SER A 4 -6.77 -20.44 -3.13
N VAL A 5 -8.05 -20.47 -2.75
CA VAL A 5 -8.90 -19.30 -2.69
C VAL A 5 -8.25 -18.36 -1.69
N LEU A 6 -7.33 -17.52 -2.18
CA LEU A 6 -6.70 -16.47 -1.38
C LEU A 6 -7.81 -15.75 -0.66
N MET A 7 -7.76 -15.76 0.68
CA MET A 7 -8.76 -15.08 1.47
C MET A 7 -8.77 -13.61 1.02
N PRO A 8 -9.93 -12.93 0.97
CA PRO A 8 -9.99 -11.53 0.57
C PRO A 8 -8.98 -10.64 1.33
N GLU A 9 -8.66 -11.01 2.57
CA GLU A 9 -7.62 -10.39 3.40
C GLU A 9 -6.21 -10.53 2.80
N ASP A 10 -5.84 -11.70 2.26
CA ASP A 10 -4.52 -11.94 1.65
C ASP A 10 -4.35 -11.11 0.37
N LYS A 11 -5.42 -10.97 -0.43
CA LYS A 11 -5.38 -10.13 -1.64
C LYS A 11 -5.15 -8.67 -1.28
N ILE A 12 -5.80 -8.17 -0.23
CA ILE A 12 -5.61 -6.81 0.26
C ILE A 12 -4.18 -6.63 0.80
N TYR A 13 -3.68 -7.62 1.55
CA TYR A 13 -2.32 -7.61 2.09
C TYR A 13 -1.27 -7.51 0.99
N TRP A 14 -1.32 -8.42 0.00
CA TRP A 14 -0.37 -8.43 -1.12
C TRP A 14 -0.52 -7.21 -2.02
N GLY A 15 -1.74 -6.73 -2.26
CA GLY A 15 -1.98 -5.50 -3.01
C GLY A 15 -1.33 -4.29 -2.33
N ARG A 16 -1.45 -4.19 -1.01
CA ARG A 16 -0.77 -3.15 -0.21
C ARG A 16 0.75 -3.34 -0.19
N ALA A 17 1.24 -4.57 -0.12
CA ALA A 17 2.67 -4.83 -0.17
C ALA A 17 3.29 -4.32 -1.48
N ILE A 18 2.69 -4.70 -2.61
CA ILE A 18 3.11 -4.24 -3.95
C ILE A 18 2.98 -2.72 -4.06
N GLY A 19 1.86 -2.15 -3.57
CA GLY A 19 1.64 -0.71 -3.56
C GLY A 19 2.72 0.06 -2.79
N GLY A 20 3.20 -0.47 -1.68
CA GLY A 20 4.30 0.09 -0.90
C GLY A 20 5.60 0.12 -1.69
N CYS A 21 5.98 -1.01 -2.29
CA CYS A 21 7.18 -1.10 -3.13
C CYS A 21 7.13 -0.13 -4.32
N ILE A 22 6.01 -0.10 -5.06
CA ILE A 22 5.83 0.81 -6.20
C ILE A 22 5.97 2.25 -5.74
N LEU A 23 5.28 2.66 -4.67
CA LEU A 23 5.38 4.03 -4.20
C LEU A 23 6.81 4.38 -3.75
N GLY A 24 7.54 3.44 -3.13
CA GLY A 24 8.91 3.67 -2.67
C GLY A 24 9.83 3.98 -3.84
N LEU A 25 9.72 3.21 -4.92
CA LEU A 25 10.42 3.48 -6.19
C LEU A 25 10.02 4.84 -6.79
N LEU A 26 8.72 5.14 -6.86
CA LEU A 26 8.25 6.41 -7.41
C LEU A 26 8.73 7.61 -6.59
N THR A 27 8.85 7.46 -5.27
CA THR A 27 9.38 8.50 -4.37
C THR A 27 10.80 8.89 -4.79
N THR A 28 11.65 7.89 -5.08
CA THR A 28 13.02 8.11 -5.57
C THR A 28 13.05 8.66 -7.00
N ILE A 29 12.31 8.05 -7.93
CA ILE A 29 12.30 8.44 -9.35
C ILE A 29 11.87 9.90 -9.53
N PHE A 30 10.82 10.32 -8.82
CA PHE A 30 10.34 11.71 -8.87
C PHE A 30 11.07 12.65 -7.91
N ARG A 31 12.04 12.13 -7.13
CA ARG A 31 12.79 12.87 -6.10
C ARG A 31 11.86 13.67 -5.19
N LEU A 32 10.78 13.02 -4.72
CA LEU A 32 9.77 13.68 -3.87
C LEU A 32 10.37 14.15 -2.53
N ASP A 33 11.48 13.53 -2.12
CA ASP A 33 12.30 13.91 -0.96
C ASP A 33 12.96 15.29 -1.10
N ARG A 34 13.11 15.80 -2.33
CA ARG A 34 13.67 17.14 -2.57
C ARG A 34 12.84 18.26 -1.94
N PHE A 35 11.53 18.02 -1.76
CA PHE A 35 10.61 18.92 -1.07
C PHE A 35 10.58 18.69 0.45
N GLY A 36 11.45 17.81 0.96
CA GLY A 36 11.56 17.40 2.35
C GLY A 36 10.91 16.05 2.63
N SER A 37 11.52 15.25 3.51
CA SER A 37 11.04 13.89 3.86
C SER A 37 9.61 13.88 4.40
N ILE A 38 9.18 14.97 5.05
CA ILE A 38 7.80 15.12 5.55
C ILE A 38 6.79 15.13 4.39
N VAL A 39 7.13 15.77 3.26
CA VAL A 39 6.26 15.80 2.08
C VAL A 39 6.09 14.40 1.50
N ALA A 40 7.17 13.63 1.40
CA ALA A 40 7.11 12.24 0.96
C ALA A 40 6.23 11.37 1.87
N ILE A 41 6.33 11.55 3.20
CA ILE A 41 5.48 10.86 4.18
C ILE A 41 4.00 11.24 3.99
N ILE A 42 3.68 12.52 3.84
CA ILE A 42 2.30 12.98 3.63
C ILE A 42 1.74 12.36 2.35
N ILE A 43 2.51 12.37 1.26
CA ILE A 43 2.09 11.75 -0.02
C ILE A 43 1.82 10.26 0.17
N ALA A 44 2.69 9.53 0.86
CA ALA A 44 2.49 8.10 1.10
C ALA A 44 1.22 7.81 1.90
N ILE A 45 0.96 8.61 2.94
CA ILE A 45 -0.29 8.50 3.71
C ILE A 45 -1.49 8.81 2.81
N THR A 46 -1.45 9.87 2.01
CA THR A 46 -2.54 10.23 1.09
C THR A 46 -2.81 9.13 0.07
N VAL A 47 -1.77 8.58 -0.57
CA VAL A 47 -1.89 7.47 -1.53
C VAL A 47 -2.49 6.23 -0.87
N TYR A 48 -2.10 5.93 0.36
CA TYR A 48 -2.70 4.84 1.13
C TYR A 48 -4.21 5.05 1.37
N PHE A 49 -4.61 6.25 1.77
CA PHE A 49 -6.03 6.57 1.98
C PHE A 49 -6.82 6.49 0.67
N VAL A 50 -6.31 7.06 -0.42
CA VAL A 50 -6.96 7.02 -1.74
C VAL A 50 -7.09 5.58 -2.22
N SER A 51 -6.03 4.76 -2.13
CA SER A 51 -6.08 3.35 -2.54
C SER A 51 -7.09 2.55 -1.70
N THR A 52 -7.22 2.86 -0.41
CA THR A 52 -8.18 2.20 0.48
C THR A 52 -9.63 2.60 0.15
N ILE A 53 -9.87 3.86 -0.21
CA ILE A 53 -11.19 4.32 -0.68
C ILE A 53 -11.55 3.64 -2.00
N VAL A 54 -10.60 3.55 -2.95
CA VAL A 54 -10.80 2.87 -4.23
C VAL A 54 -11.11 1.38 -4.01
N LEU A 55 -10.34 0.69 -3.16
CA LEU A 55 -10.62 -0.71 -2.80
C LEU A 55 -12.02 -0.91 -2.22
N ARG A 56 -12.49 0.02 -1.36
CA ARG A 56 -13.83 -0.02 -0.79
C ARG A 56 -14.94 0.11 -1.84
N VAL A 57 -14.68 0.83 -2.92
CA VAL A 57 -15.62 1.00 -4.04
C VAL A 57 -15.60 -0.21 -4.98
N LEU A 58 -14.43 -0.84 -5.16
CA LEU A 58 -14.27 -1.97 -6.08
C LEU A 58 -14.69 -3.33 -5.49
N ILE A 59 -14.66 -3.48 -4.16
CA ILE A 59 -15.04 -4.74 -3.49
C ILE A 59 -16.55 -4.83 -3.33
N ASP A 60 -17.10 -6.02 -3.59
CA ASP A 60 -18.54 -6.29 -3.46
C ASP A 60 -19.08 -6.07 -2.03
N SER A 61 -20.35 -5.72 -1.94
CA SER A 61 -21.06 -5.46 -0.69
C SER A 61 -20.96 -6.58 0.34
N GLU A 62 -21.01 -7.85 -0.07
CA GLU A 62 -20.92 -9.01 0.81
C GLU A 62 -19.52 -9.12 1.43
N THR A 63 -18.49 -9.05 0.58
CA THR A 63 -17.08 -9.11 1.02
C THR A 63 -16.71 -7.90 1.89
N ARG A 64 -17.29 -6.73 1.60
CA ARG A 64 -17.13 -5.52 2.40
C ARG A 64 -17.77 -5.66 3.79
N ALA A 65 -18.92 -6.31 3.90
CA ALA A 65 -19.56 -6.59 5.18
C ALA A 65 -18.71 -7.55 6.03
N THR A 66 -18.13 -8.58 5.41
CA THR A 66 -17.23 -9.53 6.09
C THR A 66 -15.93 -8.88 6.57
N LEU A 67 -15.31 -8.03 5.74
CA LEU A 67 -14.02 -7.40 6.07
C LEU A 67 -14.15 -6.25 7.07
N GLY A 68 -15.21 -5.44 7.00
CA GLY A 68 -15.45 -4.32 7.92
C GLY A 68 -14.21 -3.44 8.14
N ARG A 69 -13.73 -3.36 9.39
CA ARG A 69 -12.55 -2.57 9.77
C ARG A 69 -11.23 -3.16 9.25
N LYS A 70 -11.16 -4.48 9.00
CA LYS A 70 -9.96 -5.14 8.48
C LYS A 70 -9.59 -4.61 7.09
N LEU A 71 -10.57 -4.21 6.28
CA LEU A 71 -10.34 -3.55 4.99
C LEU A 71 -9.35 -2.37 5.10
N TYR A 72 -9.38 -1.61 6.20
CA TYR A 72 -8.54 -0.43 6.40
C TYR A 72 -7.20 -0.74 7.09
N LEU A 73 -7.10 -1.84 7.82
CA LEU A 73 -5.94 -2.15 8.67
C LEU A 73 -5.06 -3.27 8.11
N THR A 74 -5.63 -4.22 7.37
CA THR A 74 -4.90 -5.38 6.86
C THR A 74 -3.76 -4.97 5.93
N GLY A 75 -2.51 -5.18 6.32
CA GLY A 75 -1.35 -4.81 5.50
C GLY A 75 -1.00 -3.31 5.48
N SER A 76 -1.57 -2.49 6.37
CA SER A 76 -1.20 -1.07 6.50
C SER A 76 0.26 -0.89 6.92
N GLY A 77 0.70 -1.64 7.93
CA GLY A 77 2.08 -1.66 8.39
C GLY A 77 3.03 -2.19 7.30
N THR A 78 2.62 -3.24 6.58
CA THR A 78 3.39 -3.80 5.47
C THR A 78 3.58 -2.78 4.35
N TYR A 79 2.53 -2.05 3.97
CA TYR A 79 2.61 -0.97 2.99
C TYR A 79 3.66 0.08 3.41
N GLY A 80 3.56 0.58 4.65
CA GLY A 80 4.47 1.61 5.15
C GLY A 80 5.92 1.11 5.26
N ALA A 81 6.12 -0.11 5.77
CA ALA A 81 7.45 -0.70 5.90
C ALA A 81 8.10 -0.94 4.54
N LEU A 82 7.37 -1.53 3.58
CA LEU A 82 7.90 -1.77 2.24
C LEU A 82 8.12 -0.48 1.47
N TRP A 83 7.25 0.52 1.61
CA TRP A 83 7.49 1.85 1.06
C TRP A 83 8.82 2.44 1.56
N LEU A 84 9.04 2.45 2.88
CA LEU A 84 10.29 2.95 3.48
C LEU A 84 11.51 2.15 3.02
N LEU A 85 11.44 0.81 3.09
CA LEU A 85 12.55 -0.05 2.69
C LEU A 85 12.90 0.14 1.21
N THR A 86 11.90 0.14 0.33
CA THR A 86 12.12 0.33 -1.09
C THR A 86 12.61 1.74 -1.41
N TRP A 87 12.10 2.77 -0.73
CA TRP A 87 12.59 4.14 -0.90
C TRP A 87 14.07 4.26 -0.48
N ILE A 88 14.44 3.80 0.72
CA ILE A 88 15.83 3.80 1.19
C ILE A 88 16.73 3.03 0.22
N PHE A 89 16.32 1.83 -0.17
CA PHE A 89 17.14 0.98 -1.04
C PHE A 89 17.34 1.60 -2.43
N SER A 90 16.26 2.07 -3.05
CA SER A 90 16.34 2.69 -4.38
C SER A 90 17.12 4.00 -4.37
N HIS A 91 17.00 4.81 -3.29
CA HIS A 91 17.80 6.02 -3.13
C HIS A 91 19.29 5.72 -2.95
N ASN A 92 19.68 4.57 -2.38
CA ASN A 92 21.10 4.20 -2.26
C ASN A 92 21.68 3.61 -3.56
N LEU A 93 20.83 3.12 -4.47
CA LEU A 93 21.26 2.54 -5.74
C LEU A 93 21.38 3.55 -6.88
N MET A 94 20.66 4.68 -6.80
CA MET A 94 20.64 5.74 -7.82
C MET A 94 21.49 6.93 -7.39
#